data_AF-A0A356UG11-F1
#
_entry.id   AF-A0A356UG11-F1
#
_cell.length_a   1.000
_cell.length_b   1.000
_cell.length_c   1.000
_cell.angle_alpha   90.00
_cell.angle_beta   90.00
_cell.angle_gamma   90.00
#
_symmetry.space_group_name_H-M   'P 1'
#
loop_
_entity.id
_entity.type
_entity.pdbx_description
1 polymer ?
#
loop_
_entity_poly.entity_id
_entity_poly.type
_entity_poly.pdbx_seq_one_letter_code
_entity_poly.pdbx_strand_id
1 'polypeptide(L)'
;MIYGFTQLEGGYDIPMRVVGANVPYEWLIYLIMFIPIGIFLYGFYERARVWYLAKGELHRNDKVGARIWSWLLFSFAQARVIRKPLAGWMHAFLFWGFLVLALAAGVDAAHFWIGWPHIEGSSYIGFSAVVDILGLMALIGIIVLAVIRYIQKPERLNDTRAEDGWMILLIFVILLTGYFI
;
A
#
# COMPACT_ATOMS: atom_id res chain seq x y z
N MET A 1 13.14 -15.57 -22.71
CA MET A 1 13.84 -16.15 -21.55
C MET A 1 12.85 -16.16 -20.41
N ILE A 2 12.43 -17.34 -19.97
CA ILE A 2 11.36 -17.48 -18.98
C ILE A 2 12.06 -17.72 -17.65
N TYR A 3 12.05 -16.72 -16.76
CA TYR A 3 12.68 -16.69 -15.44
C TYR A 3 14.21 -16.52 -15.49
N GLY A 4 14.66 -15.31 -15.20
CA GLY A 4 16.06 -14.92 -15.30
C GLY A 4 16.50 -14.28 -14.01
N PHE A 5 17.17 -15.05 -13.16
CA PHE A 5 18.09 -14.48 -12.18
C PHE A 5 19.07 -13.57 -12.97
N THR A 6 18.93 -12.26 -12.80
CA THR A 6 19.90 -11.29 -13.32
C THR A 6 20.85 -10.97 -12.19
N GLN A 7 22.08 -11.46 -12.32
CA GLN A 7 23.16 -11.05 -11.44
C GLN A 7 23.39 -9.55 -11.66
N LEU A 8 23.56 -8.80 -10.56
CA LEU A 8 24.01 -7.41 -10.64
C LEU A 8 25.46 -7.42 -11.14
N GLU A 9 25.65 -7.37 -12.46
CA GLU A 9 26.93 -7.01 -13.05
C GLU A 9 27.12 -5.50 -12.82
N GLY A 10 28.33 -5.09 -12.43
CA GLY A 10 28.59 -3.77 -11.84
C GLY A 10 27.91 -2.60 -12.56
N GLY A 11 27.37 -1.67 -11.75
CA GLY A 11 26.86 -0.34 -12.11
C GLY A 11 26.18 -0.24 -13.48
N TYR A 12 24.84 -0.35 -13.52
CA TYR A 12 24.10 0.03 -14.73
C TYR A 12 24.51 1.44 -15.14
N ASP A 13 24.97 1.61 -16.40
CA ASP A 13 25.35 2.90 -16.97
C ASP A 13 24.18 3.92 -16.91
N ILE A 14 22.95 3.42 -16.76
CA ILE A 14 21.72 4.19 -16.64
C ILE A 14 21.01 3.79 -15.35
N PRO A 15 20.74 4.74 -14.42
CA PRO A 15 19.97 4.48 -13.19
C PRO A 15 18.59 3.90 -13.49
N MET A 16 18.31 2.69 -13.00
CA MET A 16 17.01 2.03 -13.14
C MET A 16 16.84 0.91 -12.09
N ARG A 17 15.60 0.43 -11.90
CA ARG A 17 15.32 -0.71 -11.01
C ARG A 17 15.24 -2.01 -11.79
N VAL A 18 16.02 -3.01 -11.40
CA VAL A 18 15.92 -4.34 -12.02
C VAL A 18 15.00 -5.25 -11.21
N VAL A 19 13.90 -5.68 -11.85
CA VAL A 19 12.90 -6.57 -11.25
C VAL A 19 13.47 -7.97 -11.13
N GLY A 20 13.39 -8.57 -9.94
CA GLY A 20 13.86 -9.95 -9.70
C GLY A 20 15.38 -10.09 -9.55
N ALA A 21 16.13 -8.98 -9.53
CA ALA A 21 17.58 -9.01 -9.40
C ALA A 21 18.00 -9.72 -8.11
N ASN A 22 18.93 -10.66 -8.24
CA ASN A 22 19.56 -11.38 -7.12
C ASN A 22 18.60 -12.22 -6.22
N VAL A 23 17.39 -12.55 -6.68
CA VAL A 23 16.45 -13.42 -5.94
C VAL A 23 16.36 -14.80 -6.61
N PRO A 24 17.05 -15.84 -6.09
CA PRO A 24 16.89 -17.20 -6.59
C PRO A 24 15.45 -17.67 -6.31
N TYR A 25 14.87 -18.40 -7.27
CA TYR A 25 13.49 -18.91 -7.19
C TYR A 25 12.40 -17.83 -7.05
N GLU A 26 12.59 -16.65 -7.66
CA GLU A 26 11.59 -15.58 -7.70
C GLU A 26 10.18 -16.08 -8.08
N TRP A 27 10.10 -17.13 -8.92
CA TRP A 27 8.85 -17.69 -9.40
C TRP A 27 7.96 -18.24 -8.27
N LEU A 28 8.55 -18.62 -7.13
CA LEU A 28 7.80 -19.07 -5.95
C LEU A 28 6.86 -17.98 -5.45
N ILE A 29 7.23 -16.69 -5.58
CA ILE A 29 6.35 -15.58 -5.17
C ILE A 29 5.01 -15.62 -5.91
N TYR A 30 5.05 -15.99 -7.19
CA TYR A 30 3.86 -16.07 -8.04
C TYR A 30 3.00 -17.29 -7.72
N LEU A 31 3.58 -18.35 -7.15
CA LEU A 31 2.80 -19.49 -6.65
C LEU A 31 2.18 -19.18 -5.28
N ILE A 32 2.96 -18.63 -4.34
CA ILE A 32 2.48 -18.37 -2.98
C ILE A 32 1.49 -17.20 -2.92
N MET A 33 1.50 -16.26 -3.89
CA MET A 33 0.56 -15.12 -3.89
C MET A 33 -0.91 -15.53 -3.87
N PHE A 34 -1.23 -16.73 -4.40
CA PHE A 34 -2.61 -17.19 -4.45
C PHE A 34 -3.19 -17.45 -3.06
N ILE A 35 -2.35 -17.68 -2.05
CA ILE A 35 -2.77 -17.87 -0.66
C ILE A 35 -3.37 -16.58 -0.09
N PRO A 36 -2.65 -15.44 0.02
CA PRO A 36 -3.22 -14.20 0.53
C PRO A 36 -4.34 -13.67 -0.36
N ILE A 37 -4.25 -13.83 -1.69
CA ILE A 37 -5.35 -13.46 -2.61
C ILE A 37 -6.62 -14.26 -2.29
N GLY A 38 -6.50 -15.59 -2.13
CA GLY A 38 -7.63 -16.45 -1.80
C GLY A 38 -8.28 -16.08 -0.46
N ILE A 39 -7.46 -15.85 0.58
CA ILE A 39 -7.94 -15.39 1.90
C ILE A 39 -8.65 -14.04 1.78
N PHE A 40 -8.07 -13.09 1.05
CA PHE A 40 -8.66 -11.77 0.83
C PHE A 40 -9.99 -11.86 0.09
N LEU A 41 -10.06 -12.62 -1.01
CA LEU A 41 -11.29 -12.78 -1.81
C LEU A 41 -12.40 -13.46 -1.01
N TYR A 42 -12.07 -14.49 -0.23
CA TYR A 42 -13.04 -15.16 0.64
C TYR A 42 -13.56 -14.20 1.73
N GLY A 43 -12.66 -13.48 2.42
CA GLY A 43 -13.05 -12.50 3.42
C GLY A 43 -13.87 -11.34 2.83
N PHE A 44 -13.52 -10.90 1.64
CA PHE A 44 -14.27 -9.89 0.89
C PHE A 44 -15.66 -10.41 0.50
N TYR A 45 -15.77 -11.65 0.03
CA TYR A 45 -17.05 -12.29 -0.31
C TYR A 45 -17.99 -12.35 0.90
N GLU A 46 -17.50 -12.84 2.05
CA GLU A 46 -18.28 -12.90 3.29
C GLU A 46 -18.75 -11.50 3.73
N ARG A 47 -17.88 -10.49 3.63
CA ARG A 47 -18.25 -9.11 3.96
C ARG A 47 -19.26 -8.54 2.97
N ALA A 48 -19.08 -8.78 1.68
CA ALA A 48 -19.99 -8.33 0.64
C ALA A 48 -21.37 -8.94 0.81
N ARG A 49 -21.46 -10.23 1.15
CA ARG A 49 -22.72 -10.92 1.47
C ARG A 49 -23.49 -10.18 2.58
N VAL A 50 -22.80 -9.77 3.65
CA VAL A 50 -23.41 -8.97 4.72
C VAL A 50 -23.89 -7.61 4.22
N TRP A 51 -23.12 -6.92 3.39
CA TRP A 51 -23.53 -5.63 2.81
C TRP A 51 -24.76 -5.73 1.91
N TYR A 52 -24.94 -6.86 1.21
CA TYR A 52 -26.11 -7.12 0.36
C TYR A 52 -27.37 -7.54 1.15
N LEU A 53 -27.25 -7.93 2.43
CA LEU A 53 -28.42 -8.16 3.28
C LEU A 53 -29.15 -6.86 3.64
N ALA A 54 -28.45 -5.72 3.65
CA ALA A 54 -29.03 -4.44 3.98
C ALA A 54 -29.96 -3.95 2.85
N LYS A 55 -31.27 -4.19 3.00
CA LYS A 55 -32.34 -3.60 2.18
C LYS A 55 -32.61 -2.17 2.62
N GLY A 56 -31.71 -1.25 2.29
CA GLY A 56 -31.93 0.17 2.55
C GLY A 56 -32.99 0.75 1.61
N GLU A 57 -33.88 1.59 2.13
CA GLU A 57 -34.90 2.33 1.35
C GLU A 57 -34.30 3.47 0.50
N LEU A 58 -33.02 3.79 0.72
CA LEU A 58 -32.32 4.81 -0.09
C LEU A 58 -32.03 4.29 -1.50
N HIS A 59 -32.62 4.97 -2.49
CA HIS A 59 -32.22 4.86 -3.88
C HIS A 59 -30.71 5.11 -4.00
N ARG A 60 -29.95 4.12 -4.46
CA ARG A 60 -28.49 4.23 -4.63
C ARG A 60 -28.09 4.89 -5.95
N ASN A 61 -29.04 5.07 -6.86
CA ASN A 61 -28.85 5.61 -8.21
C ASN A 61 -29.16 7.12 -8.30
N ASP A 62 -29.40 7.79 -7.18
CA ASP A 62 -29.60 9.24 -7.16
C ASP A 62 -28.27 9.99 -7.03
N LYS A 63 -28.20 11.19 -7.61
CA LYS A 63 -27.06 12.14 -7.46
C LYS A 63 -25.68 11.49 -7.68
N VAL A 64 -25.57 10.61 -8.68
CA VAL A 64 -24.38 9.80 -8.95
C VAL A 64 -23.11 10.66 -9.04
N GLY A 65 -23.15 11.78 -9.74
CA GLY A 65 -22.01 12.70 -9.85
C GLY A 65 -21.52 13.24 -8.50
N ALA A 66 -22.43 13.71 -7.64
CA ALA A 66 -22.09 14.21 -6.31
C ALA A 66 -21.54 13.10 -5.40
N ARG A 67 -22.06 11.87 -5.54
CA ARG A 67 -21.58 10.69 -4.80
C ARG A 67 -20.17 10.27 -5.24
N ILE A 68 -19.90 10.22 -6.55
CA ILE A 68 -18.57 9.94 -7.09
C ILE A 68 -17.58 11.00 -6.63
N TRP A 69 -17.95 12.28 -6.73
CA TRP A 69 -17.08 13.37 -6.26
C TRP A 69 -16.80 13.27 -4.77
N SER A 70 -17.82 13.01 -3.95
CA SER A 70 -17.66 12.83 -2.51
C SER A 70 -16.77 11.63 -2.19
N TRP A 71 -16.91 10.53 -2.94
CA TRP A 71 -16.07 9.35 -2.80
C TRP A 71 -14.60 9.68 -3.10
N LEU A 72 -14.32 10.29 -4.26
CA LEU A 72 -12.96 10.72 -4.61
C LEU A 72 -12.37 11.67 -3.57
N LEU A 73 -13.13 12.68 -3.15
CA LEU A 73 -12.68 13.66 -2.17
C LEU A 73 -12.37 13.01 -0.81
N PHE A 74 -13.26 12.16 -0.30
CA PHE A 74 -13.06 11.54 1.01
C PHE A 74 -12.00 10.44 0.99
N SER A 75 -11.83 9.73 -0.13
CA SER A 75 -10.82 8.68 -0.28
C SER A 75 -9.43 9.22 -0.55
N PHE A 76 -9.25 10.14 -1.50
CA PHE A 76 -7.93 10.62 -1.88
C PHE A 76 -7.49 11.84 -1.07
N ALA A 77 -8.37 12.83 -0.88
CA ALA A 77 -8.01 14.01 -0.07
C ALA A 77 -8.08 13.74 1.44
N GLN A 78 -8.53 12.54 1.86
CA GLN A 78 -8.63 12.14 3.27
C GLN A 78 -9.40 13.17 4.13
N ALA A 79 -10.30 13.95 3.50
CA ALA A 79 -10.83 15.19 4.06
C ALA A 79 -11.68 14.99 5.34
N ARG A 80 -12.17 13.76 5.58
CA ARG A 80 -12.86 13.40 6.82
C ARG A 80 -11.89 12.93 7.92
N VAL A 81 -10.82 12.25 7.53
CA VAL A 81 -9.85 11.61 8.42
C VAL A 81 -8.92 12.66 9.04
N ILE A 82 -8.46 13.63 8.25
CA ILE A 82 -7.56 14.71 8.68
C ILE A 82 -8.19 15.65 9.72
N ARG A 83 -9.53 15.64 9.88
CA ARG A 83 -10.23 16.43 10.93
C ARG A 83 -9.77 16.07 12.35
N LYS A 84 -9.15 14.90 12.56
CA LYS A 84 -8.42 14.56 13.78
C LYS A 84 -6.93 14.79 13.48
N PRO A 85 -6.32 15.92 13.88
CA PRO A 85 -5.08 16.40 13.26
C PRO A 85 -3.96 15.36 13.30
N LEU A 86 -3.52 14.93 14.48
CA LEU A 86 -2.37 14.04 14.58
C LEU A 86 -2.66 12.65 13.97
N ALA A 87 -3.66 11.93 14.47
CA ALA A 87 -3.97 10.59 13.95
C ALA A 87 -4.40 10.59 12.47
N GLY A 88 -5.10 11.64 12.03
CA GLY A 88 -5.64 11.77 10.69
C GLY A 88 -4.57 12.06 9.64
N TRP A 89 -3.61 12.94 9.95
CA TRP A 89 -2.44 13.13 9.08
C TRP A 89 -1.58 11.87 8.98
N MET A 90 -1.40 11.13 10.08
CA MET A 90 -0.67 9.85 10.01
C MET A 90 -1.37 8.81 9.12
N HIS A 91 -2.71 8.75 9.13
CA HIS A 91 -3.46 7.90 8.19
C HIS A 91 -3.33 8.40 6.74
N ALA A 92 -3.30 9.72 6.52
CA ALA A 92 -3.07 10.27 5.19
C ALA A 92 -1.67 9.89 4.65
N PHE A 93 -0.65 9.91 5.52
CA PHE A 93 0.70 9.46 5.17
C PHE A 93 0.73 7.97 4.82
N LEU A 94 0.06 7.12 5.61
CA LEU A 94 -0.08 5.70 5.28
C LEU A 94 -0.79 5.49 3.94
N PHE A 95 -1.92 6.16 3.71
CA PHE A 95 -2.70 6.00 2.49
C PHE A 95 -1.88 6.37 1.24
N TRP A 96 -1.29 7.57 1.22
CA TRP A 96 -0.53 8.04 0.07
C TRP A 96 0.80 7.30 -0.10
N GLY A 97 1.48 6.96 1.01
CA GLY A 97 2.69 6.14 0.97
C GLY A 97 2.42 4.78 0.35
N PHE A 98 1.41 4.04 0.85
CA PHE A 98 1.06 2.74 0.28
C PHE A 98 0.54 2.83 -1.15
N LEU A 99 -0.24 3.86 -1.49
CA LEU A 99 -0.74 4.03 -2.85
C LEU A 99 0.42 4.23 -3.84
N VAL A 100 1.36 5.12 -3.54
CA VAL A 100 2.49 5.39 -4.44
C VAL A 100 3.46 4.21 -4.48
N LEU A 101 3.74 3.55 -3.35
CA LEU A 101 4.55 2.31 -3.33
C LEU A 101 3.91 1.20 -4.19
N ALA A 102 2.58 1.03 -4.10
CA ALA A 102 1.86 0.04 -4.89
C ALA A 102 1.87 0.40 -6.38
N LEU A 103 1.73 1.68 -6.74
CA LEU A 103 1.83 2.14 -8.12
C LEU A 103 3.25 1.93 -8.67
N ALA A 104 4.28 2.19 -7.87
CA ALA A 104 5.67 1.95 -8.26
C ALA A 104 5.94 0.46 -8.54
N ALA A 105 5.55 -0.41 -7.60
CA ALA A 105 5.62 -1.85 -7.80
C ALA A 105 4.78 -2.31 -9.02
N GLY A 106 3.67 -1.64 -9.30
CA GLY A 106 2.82 -1.90 -10.47
C GLY A 106 3.50 -1.52 -11.80
N VAL A 107 4.24 -0.41 -11.84
CA VAL A 107 5.03 -0.02 -13.02
C VAL A 107 6.15 -1.03 -13.26
N ASP A 108 6.87 -1.42 -12.22
CA ASP A 108 7.92 -2.43 -12.29
C ASP A 108 7.35 -3.78 -12.80
N ALA A 109 6.20 -4.20 -12.27
CA ALA A 109 5.52 -5.41 -12.71
C ALA A 109 5.03 -5.30 -14.16
N ALA A 110 4.48 -4.16 -14.58
CA ALA A 110 4.05 -3.94 -15.95
C ALA A 110 5.23 -4.00 -16.93
N HIS A 111 6.38 -3.45 -16.55
CA HIS A 111 7.60 -3.58 -17.34
C HIS A 111 7.99 -5.05 -17.52
N PHE A 112 8.00 -5.83 -16.44
CA PHE A 112 8.36 -7.24 -16.47
C PHE A 112 7.39 -8.10 -17.31
N TRP A 113 6.08 -7.93 -17.14
CA TRP A 113 5.09 -8.84 -17.72
C TRP A 113 4.64 -8.48 -19.13
N ILE A 114 4.54 -7.17 -19.44
CA ILE A 114 3.99 -6.69 -20.71
C ILE A 114 4.97 -5.80 -21.48
N GLY A 115 6.22 -5.67 -21.02
CA GLY A 115 7.23 -4.85 -21.69
C GLY A 115 6.91 -3.35 -21.66
N TRP A 116 6.15 -2.88 -20.67
CA TRP A 116 5.88 -1.44 -20.49
C TRP A 116 7.21 -0.66 -20.41
N PRO A 117 7.34 0.56 -20.97
CA PRO A 117 8.59 1.31 -20.93
C PRO A 117 9.13 1.47 -19.51
N HIS A 118 10.44 1.23 -19.34
CA HIS A 118 11.09 1.34 -18.05
C HIS A 118 11.25 2.81 -17.63
N ILE A 119 11.25 3.08 -16.32
CA ILE A 119 11.64 4.41 -15.79
C ILE A 119 13.14 4.38 -15.54
N GLU A 120 13.90 5.16 -16.30
CA GLU A 120 15.36 5.14 -16.28
C GLU A 120 15.98 6.55 -16.25
N GLY A 121 17.27 6.62 -15.92
CA GLY A 121 18.05 7.84 -15.93
C GLY A 121 17.63 8.85 -14.86
N SER A 122 17.61 10.12 -15.21
CA SER A 122 17.21 11.20 -14.29
C SER A 122 15.75 11.09 -13.83
N SER A 123 14.87 10.56 -14.69
CA SER A 123 13.46 10.35 -14.36
C SER A 123 13.29 9.31 -13.24
N TYR A 124 14.11 8.26 -13.26
CA TYR A 124 14.16 7.25 -12.20
C TYR A 124 14.61 7.83 -10.87
N ILE A 125 15.64 8.69 -10.87
CA ILE A 125 16.14 9.32 -9.63
C ILE A 125 15.04 10.16 -8.97
N GLY A 126 14.33 10.99 -9.75
CA GLY A 126 13.23 11.80 -9.24
C GLY A 126 12.06 10.94 -8.75
N PHE A 127 11.72 9.91 -9.50
CA PHE A 127 10.68 8.95 -9.13
C PHE A 127 11.01 8.20 -7.83
N SER A 128 12.21 7.64 -7.73
CA SER A 128 12.71 6.94 -6.54
C SER A 128 12.68 7.85 -5.33
N ALA A 129 13.15 9.10 -5.45
CA ALA A 129 13.11 10.05 -4.35
C ALA A 129 11.68 10.31 -3.84
N VAL A 130 10.69 10.43 -4.73
CA VAL A 130 9.28 10.58 -4.34
C VAL A 130 8.76 9.33 -3.62
N VAL A 131 9.07 8.14 -4.14
CA VAL A 131 8.69 6.86 -3.54
C VAL A 131 9.30 6.72 -2.14
N ASP A 132 10.59 7.04 -1.98
CA ASP A 132 11.32 6.96 -0.71
C ASP A 132 10.79 7.95 0.32
N ILE A 133 10.50 9.19 -0.10
CA ILE A 133 9.93 10.21 0.79
C ILE A 133 8.55 9.78 1.29
N LEU A 134 7.68 9.30 0.39
CA LEU A 134 6.34 8.89 0.78
C LEU A 134 6.33 7.59 1.61
N GLY A 135 7.23 6.66 1.31
CA GLY A 135 7.49 5.51 2.19
C GLY A 135 7.92 5.93 3.59
N LEU A 136 8.73 6.98 3.71
CA LEU A 136 9.27 7.44 4.98
C LEU A 136 8.18 8.13 5.79
N MET A 137 7.34 8.92 5.12
CA MET A 137 6.14 9.49 5.71
C MET A 137 5.19 8.40 6.23
N ALA A 138 4.99 7.32 5.47
CA ALA A 138 4.19 6.17 5.93
C ALA A 138 4.83 5.48 7.14
N LEU A 139 6.16 5.31 7.14
CA LEU A 139 6.90 4.73 8.27
C LEU A 139 6.77 5.58 9.55
N ILE A 140 6.92 6.90 9.42
CA ILE A 140 6.64 7.83 10.52
C ILE A 140 5.17 7.71 10.95
N GLY A 141 4.27 7.64 9.99
CA GLY A 141 2.83 7.46 10.20
C GLY A 141 2.51 6.26 11.10
N ILE A 142 3.05 5.09 10.77
CA ILE A 142 2.79 3.87 11.56
C ILE A 142 3.42 3.93 12.95
N ILE A 143 4.63 4.50 13.08
CA ILE A 143 5.29 4.68 14.40
C ILE A 143 4.44 5.56 15.30
N VAL A 144 3.98 6.71 14.79
CA VAL A 144 3.15 7.64 15.57
C VAL A 144 1.80 7.01 15.92
N LEU A 145 1.19 6.25 15.01
CA LEU A 145 -0.06 5.53 15.29
C LEU A 145 0.13 4.43 16.35
N ALA A 146 1.27 3.74 16.36
CA ALA A 146 1.63 2.81 17.41
C ALA A 146 1.75 3.52 18.77
N VAL A 147 2.41 4.69 18.81
CA VAL A 147 2.51 5.53 20.01
C VAL A 147 1.12 5.97 20.50
N ILE A 148 0.24 6.44 19.61
CA ILE A 148 -1.13 6.81 19.99
C ILE A 148 -1.86 5.62 20.60
N ARG A 149 -1.72 4.44 19.99
CA ARG A 149 -2.45 3.25 20.39
C ARG A 149 -1.96 2.64 21.71
N TYR A 150 -0.64 2.54 21.90
CA TYR A 150 -0.06 1.79 23.02
C TYR A 150 0.48 2.66 24.14
N ILE A 151 0.78 3.94 23.87
CA ILE A 151 1.29 4.87 24.88
C ILE A 151 0.21 5.87 25.28
N GLN A 152 -0.36 6.62 24.33
CA GLN A 152 -1.36 7.64 24.66
C GLN A 152 -2.71 7.07 25.06
N LYS A 153 -3.10 5.90 24.50
CA LYS A 153 -4.32 5.13 24.83
C LYS A 153 -5.55 6.02 25.08
N PRO A 154 -6.00 6.81 24.09
CA PRO A 154 -7.21 7.61 24.25
C PRO A 154 -8.41 6.69 24.54
N GLU A 155 -9.41 7.17 25.27
CA GLU A 155 -10.56 6.36 25.75
C GLU A 155 -11.29 5.59 24.63
N ARG A 156 -11.29 6.12 23.40
CA ARG A 156 -11.82 5.46 22.20
C ARG A 156 -11.03 4.24 21.71
N LEU A 157 -9.86 3.96 22.27
CA LEU A 157 -8.95 2.84 21.97
C LEU A 157 -8.68 2.01 23.23
N ASN A 158 -9.66 1.94 24.14
CA ASN A 158 -9.51 1.22 25.41
C ASN A 158 -9.66 -0.31 25.26
N ASP A 159 -9.67 -0.82 24.03
CA ASP A 159 -9.59 -2.23 23.70
C ASP A 159 -8.17 -2.61 23.26
N THR A 160 -7.66 -3.73 23.78
CA THR A 160 -6.35 -4.26 23.37
C THR A 160 -6.53 -5.61 22.73
N ARG A 161 -6.85 -5.60 21.44
CA ARG A 161 -6.88 -6.82 20.64
C ARG A 161 -5.50 -7.12 20.07
N ALA A 162 -5.13 -8.40 20.07
CA ALA A 162 -3.82 -8.82 19.56
C ALA A 162 -3.69 -8.57 18.04
N GLU A 163 -4.80 -8.66 17.29
CA GLU A 163 -4.77 -8.50 15.83
C GLU A 163 -4.31 -7.09 15.42
N ASP A 164 -4.68 -6.08 16.19
CA ASP A 164 -4.27 -4.70 15.95
C ASP A 164 -2.75 -4.50 16.09
N GLY A 165 -2.15 -5.20 17.05
CA GLY A 165 -0.70 -5.17 17.26
C GLY A 165 0.05 -5.84 16.13
N TRP A 166 -0.46 -6.99 15.65
CA TRP A 166 0.09 -7.66 14.48
C TRP A 166 0.01 -6.79 13.23
N MET A 167 -1.10 -6.11 12.99
CA MET A 167 -1.23 -5.21 11.84
C MET A 167 -0.21 -4.06 11.90
N ILE A 168 -0.06 -3.41 13.05
CA ILE A 168 0.91 -2.33 13.24
C ILE A 168 2.34 -2.85 13.02
N LEU A 169 2.67 -4.00 13.61
CA LEU A 169 3.99 -4.60 13.49
C LEU A 169 4.31 -4.98 12.05
N LEU A 170 3.40 -5.66 11.35
CA LEU A 170 3.61 -6.10 9.97
C LEU A 170 3.76 -4.92 9.01
N ILE A 171 2.95 -3.85 9.18
CA ILE A 171 3.07 -2.61 8.41
C ILE A 171 4.41 -1.92 8.67
N PHE A 172 4.84 -1.86 9.93
CA PHE A 172 6.14 -1.30 10.28
C PHE A 172 7.29 -2.09 9.67
N VAL A 173 7.26 -3.42 9.81
CA VAL A 173 8.31 -4.30 9.29
C VAL A 173 8.40 -4.17 7.77
N ILE A 174 7.30 -4.26 7.02
CA ILE A 174 7.36 -4.20 5.55
C ILE A 174 7.88 -2.86 5.04
N LEU A 175 7.50 -1.75 5.67
CA LEU A 175 7.99 -0.41 5.32
C LEU A 175 9.47 -0.25 5.68
N LEU A 176 9.87 -0.68 6.87
CA LEU A 176 11.26 -0.58 7.32
C LEU A 176 12.18 -1.44 6.47
N THR A 177 11.81 -2.71 6.24
CA THR A 177 12.64 -3.63 5.44
C THR A 177 12.85 -3.13 4.03
N GLY A 178 11.86 -2.41 3.45
CA GLY A 178 11.95 -1.85 2.11
C GLY A 178 13.11 -0.86 1.90
N TYR A 179 13.69 -0.28 2.96
CA TYR A 179 14.86 0.60 2.87
C TYR A 179 16.21 -0.12 2.88
N PHE A 180 16.22 -1.41 3.20
CA PHE A 180 17.44 -2.22 3.32
C PHE A 180 17.67 -3.14 2.12
N ILE A 181 16.77 -3.13 1.14
CA ILE A 181 16.80 -3.92 -0.10
C ILE A 181 16.74 -3.00 -1.30
#